data_AF-A0A914UAD8-F1
#
_entry.id   AF-A0A914UAD8-F1
#
_cell.length_a   1.000
_cell.length_b   1.000
_cell.length_c   1.000
_cell.angle_alpha   90.00
_cell.angle_beta   90.00
_cell.angle_gamma   90.00
#
_symmetry.space_group_name_H-M   'P 1'
#
loop_
_entity.id
_entity.type
_entity.pdbx_description
1 polymer ?
#
loop_
_entity_poly.entity_id
_entity_poly.type
_entity_poly.pdbx_seq_one_letter_code
_entity_poly.pdbx_strand_id
1 'polypeptide(L)'
;IKFYEMSHLYKQYMRLIAKWPRDKFKNDQRNLGFWFERELEKIFKYSPIPPETGVCERRLKALTELVENRHQHDFPHKYNSGIFGMKLQQLQEINSDEFRQQIGLGEPKKSLFARLFARK
;
A
#
# COMPACT_ATOMS: atom_id res chain seq x y z
N ILE A 1 -8.27 10.50 -27.98
CA ILE A 1 -7.72 9.13 -27.74
C ILE A 1 -6.99 9.06 -26.40
N LYS A 2 -5.90 9.83 -26.17
CA LYS A 2 -5.14 9.83 -24.90
C LYS A 2 -5.97 9.96 -23.60
N PHE A 3 -6.94 10.88 -23.53
CA PHE A 3 -7.76 11.06 -22.31
C PHE A 3 -8.60 9.80 -21.96
N TYR A 4 -9.12 9.11 -22.97
CA TYR A 4 -9.93 7.90 -22.79
C TYR A 4 -9.06 6.71 -22.32
N GLU A 5 -7.86 6.58 -22.87
CA GLU A 5 -6.88 5.56 -22.47
C GLU A 5 -6.44 5.74 -21.00
N MET A 6 -6.16 6.98 -20.59
CA MET A 6 -5.78 7.27 -19.20
C MET A 6 -6.92 7.02 -18.22
N SER A 7 -8.17 7.32 -18.62
CA SER A 7 -9.36 6.98 -17.83
C SER A 7 -9.55 5.46 -17.70
N HIS A 8 -9.29 4.70 -18.77
CA HIS A 8 -9.37 3.24 -18.76
C HIS A 8 -8.31 2.62 -17.85
N LEU A 9 -7.05 3.08 -17.95
CA LEU A 9 -5.97 2.62 -17.08
C LEU A 9 -6.26 2.91 -15.61
N TYR A 10 -6.69 4.14 -15.28
CA TYR A 10 -7.07 4.48 -13.91
C TYR A 10 -8.14 3.53 -13.35
N LYS A 11 -9.19 3.22 -14.12
CA LYS A 11 -10.23 2.27 -13.71
C LYS A 11 -9.67 0.87 -13.45
N GLN A 12 -8.75 0.39 -14.27
CA GLN A 12 -8.12 -0.92 -14.07
C GLN A 12 -7.27 -0.95 -12.79
N TYR A 13 -6.49 0.10 -12.55
CA TYR A 13 -5.74 0.26 -11.32
C TYR A 13 -6.63 0.25 -10.07
N MET A 14 -7.72 1.01 -10.08
CA MET A 14 -8.67 1.04 -8.97
C MET A 14 -9.33 -0.33 -8.72
N ARG A 15 -9.68 -1.06 -9.79
CA ARG A 15 -10.20 -2.44 -9.66
C ARG A 15 -9.17 -3.39 -9.06
N LEU A 16 -7.90 -3.22 -9.40
CA LEU A 16 -6.82 -4.04 -8.84
C LEU A 16 -6.63 -3.76 -7.34
N ILE A 17 -6.57 -2.48 -6.95
CA ILE A 17 -6.37 -2.09 -5.54
C ILE A 17 -7.57 -2.48 -4.67
N ALA A 18 -8.78 -2.48 -5.22
CA ALA A 18 -9.96 -2.98 -4.50
C ALA A 18 -9.82 -4.45 -4.06
N LYS A 19 -8.95 -5.25 -4.73
CA LYS A 19 -8.62 -6.63 -4.34
C LYS A 19 -7.48 -6.70 -3.32
N TRP A 20 -6.79 -5.59 -3.06
CA TRP A 20 -5.64 -5.56 -2.16
C TRP A 20 -6.11 -5.73 -0.70
N PRO A 21 -5.46 -6.60 0.09
CA PRO A 21 -5.88 -6.82 1.47
C PRO A 21 -5.70 -5.56 2.31
N ARG A 22 -6.71 -5.24 3.14
CA ARG A 22 -6.60 -4.21 4.16
C ARG A 22 -6.02 -4.84 5.43
N ASP A 23 -4.83 -4.39 5.81
CA ASP A 23 -4.16 -4.84 7.02
C ASP A 23 -4.78 -4.17 8.26
N LYS A 24 -5.46 -4.97 9.09
CA LYS A 24 -6.13 -4.49 10.32
C LYS A 24 -5.18 -4.08 11.44
N PHE A 25 -3.90 -4.44 11.36
CA PHE A 25 -2.89 -4.15 12.38
C PHE A 25 -2.09 -2.87 12.07
N LYS A 26 -2.45 -2.17 10.98
CA LYS A 26 -1.80 -0.95 10.51
C LYS A 26 -2.86 0.12 10.26
N ASN A 27 -2.58 1.34 10.66
CA ASN A 27 -3.39 2.51 10.35
C ASN A 27 -3.43 2.79 8.84
N ASP A 28 -4.37 3.61 8.43
CA ASP A 28 -4.60 3.97 7.02
C ASP A 28 -3.37 4.58 6.34
N GLN A 29 -2.47 5.24 7.07
CA GLN A 29 -1.24 5.81 6.49
C GLN A 29 -0.19 4.74 6.18
N ARG A 30 -0.19 3.64 6.93
CA ARG A 30 0.72 2.49 6.77
C ARG A 30 0.08 1.32 6.01
N ASN A 31 -1.20 1.43 5.69
CA ASN A 31 -1.92 0.46 4.90
C ASN A 31 -1.61 0.69 3.42
N LEU A 32 -1.02 -0.34 2.79
CA LEU A 32 -0.55 -0.24 1.42
C LEU A 32 -1.70 0.01 0.41
N GLY A 33 -2.89 -0.55 0.65
CA GLY A 33 -4.05 -0.32 -0.22
C GLY A 33 -4.49 1.14 -0.20
N PHE A 34 -4.64 1.73 1.00
CA PHE A 34 -4.96 3.16 1.15
C PHE A 34 -3.88 4.07 0.56
N TRP A 35 -2.61 3.72 0.75
CA TRP A 35 -1.51 4.46 0.15
C TRP A 35 -1.59 4.44 -1.39
N PHE A 36 -1.86 3.27 -1.99
CA PHE A 36 -2.00 3.14 -3.44
C PHE A 36 -3.18 3.96 -3.99
N GLU A 37 -4.35 3.92 -3.33
CA GLU A 37 -5.51 4.73 -3.74
C GLU A 37 -5.14 6.21 -3.82
N ARG A 38 -4.51 6.75 -2.77
CA ARG A 38 -4.08 8.15 -2.72
C ARG A 38 -3.04 8.49 -3.78
N GLU A 39 -2.05 7.62 -3.97
CA GLU A 39 -0.98 7.86 -4.93
C GLU A 39 -1.50 7.84 -6.38
N LEU A 40 -2.47 6.98 -6.70
CA LEU A 40 -3.12 6.99 -8.00
C LEU A 40 -3.95 8.24 -8.23
N GLU A 41 -4.69 8.71 -7.24
CA GLU A 41 -5.42 9.97 -7.38
C GLU A 41 -4.46 11.13 -7.64
N LYS A 42 -3.34 11.17 -6.92
CA LYS A 42 -2.26 12.14 -7.17
C LYS A 42 -1.74 12.08 -8.59
N ILE A 43 -1.44 10.89 -9.10
CA ILE A 43 -0.84 10.71 -10.42
C ILE A 43 -1.85 10.98 -11.56
N PHE A 44 -3.08 10.49 -11.45
CA PHE A 44 -4.06 10.51 -12.54
C PHE A 44 -5.02 11.71 -12.51
N LYS A 45 -5.28 12.30 -11.34
CA LYS A 45 -6.22 13.43 -11.19
C LYS A 45 -5.51 14.77 -10.97
N TYR A 46 -4.44 14.76 -10.18
CA TYR A 46 -3.83 16.01 -9.68
C TYR A 46 -2.48 16.34 -10.30
N SER A 47 -1.83 15.40 -11.00
CA SER A 47 -0.53 15.63 -11.63
C SER A 47 -0.68 16.55 -12.85
N PRO A 48 0.12 17.63 -12.95
CA PRO A 48 0.14 18.48 -14.14
C PRO A 48 0.79 17.78 -15.34
N ILE A 49 1.61 16.75 -15.09
CA ILE A 49 2.27 15.96 -16.12
C ILE A 49 1.50 14.63 -16.26
N PRO A 50 0.90 14.35 -17.42
CA PRO A 50 0.21 13.09 -17.64
C PRO A 50 1.24 11.95 -17.61
N PRO A 51 0.94 10.84 -16.92
CA PRO A 51 1.87 9.73 -16.85
C PRO A 51 1.95 9.01 -18.21
N GLU A 52 3.14 8.48 -18.52
CA GLU A 52 3.40 7.78 -19.77
C GLU A 52 2.63 6.45 -19.82
N THR A 53 1.78 6.28 -20.84
CA THR A 53 0.89 5.13 -21.01
C THR A 53 1.64 3.79 -20.91
N GLY A 54 2.74 3.63 -21.64
CA GLY A 54 3.50 2.37 -21.65
C GLY A 54 4.12 2.03 -20.30
N VAL A 55 4.53 3.03 -19.50
CA VAL A 55 5.00 2.81 -18.13
C VAL A 55 3.84 2.39 -17.23
N CYS A 56 2.68 3.03 -17.36
CA CYS A 56 1.48 2.67 -16.61
C CYS A 56 1.01 1.25 -16.91
N GLU A 57 1.06 0.80 -18.17
CA GLU A 57 0.68 -0.57 -18.54
C GLU A 57 1.62 -1.61 -17.95
N ARG A 58 2.96 -1.38 -18.05
CA ARG A 58 3.95 -2.28 -17.45
C ARG A 58 3.79 -2.40 -15.94
N ARG A 59 3.57 -1.27 -15.25
CA ARG A 59 3.33 -1.24 -13.81
C ARG A 59 2.03 -1.95 -13.42
N LEU A 60 0.96 -1.77 -14.21
CA LEU A 60 -0.33 -2.43 -13.96
C LEU A 60 -0.18 -3.95 -14.09
N LYS A 61 0.53 -4.41 -15.12
CA LYS A 61 0.83 -5.83 -15.31
C LYS A 61 1.60 -6.40 -14.12
N ALA A 62 2.68 -5.75 -13.70
CA ALA A 62 3.49 -6.20 -12.57
C ALA A 62 2.68 -6.26 -11.26
N LEU A 63 1.85 -5.25 -10.98
CA LEU A 63 0.99 -5.27 -9.80
C LEU A 63 -0.08 -6.36 -9.89
N THR A 64 -0.59 -6.65 -11.09
CA THR A 64 -1.56 -7.73 -11.30
C THR A 64 -0.92 -9.08 -10.97
N GLU A 65 0.29 -9.33 -11.46
CA GLU A 65 1.05 -10.55 -11.17
C GLU A 65 1.35 -10.73 -9.68
N LEU A 66 1.59 -9.62 -8.96
CA LEU A 66 1.75 -9.63 -7.50
C LEU A 66 0.45 -9.99 -6.77
N VAL A 67 -0.69 -9.38 -7.13
CA VAL A 67 -1.99 -9.69 -6.50
C VAL A 67 -2.40 -11.13 -6.75
N GLU A 68 -2.15 -11.63 -7.95
CA GLU A 68 -2.46 -13.01 -8.34
C GLU A 68 -1.48 -14.03 -7.76
N ASN A 69 -0.45 -13.58 -7.01
CA ASN A 69 0.61 -14.43 -6.48
C ASN A 69 1.21 -15.35 -7.56
N ARG A 70 1.31 -14.87 -8.81
CA ARG A 70 1.64 -15.70 -9.98
C ARG A 70 2.91 -16.53 -9.78
N HIS A 71 3.92 -15.93 -9.18
CA HIS A 71 5.25 -16.52 -9.00
C HIS A 71 5.43 -17.25 -7.66
N GLN A 72 4.36 -17.47 -6.88
CA GLN A 72 4.44 -18.08 -5.55
C GLN A 72 5.07 -19.49 -5.58
N HIS A 73 4.92 -20.21 -6.69
CA HIS A 73 5.41 -21.58 -6.85
C HIS A 73 6.61 -21.72 -7.78
N ASP A 74 7.05 -20.62 -8.40
CA ASP A 74 8.12 -20.65 -9.41
C ASP A 74 9.49 -20.93 -8.78
N PHE A 75 9.66 -20.56 -7.51
CA PHE A 75 10.91 -20.69 -6.77
C PHE A 75 10.69 -21.40 -5.43
N PRO A 76 10.40 -22.71 -5.43
CA PRO A 76 10.10 -23.45 -4.21
C PRO A 76 11.31 -23.43 -3.27
N HIS A 77 11.09 -23.01 -2.03
CA HIS A 77 12.11 -22.98 -0.99
C HIS A 77 11.71 -23.81 0.23
N LYS A 78 12.69 -24.40 0.92
CA LYS A 78 12.47 -25.26 2.11
C LYS A 78 12.31 -24.47 3.42
N TYR A 79 12.33 -23.14 3.35
CA TYR A 79 12.22 -22.29 4.53
C TYR A 79 10.75 -22.09 4.91
N ASN A 80 10.41 -22.46 6.15
CA ASN A 80 9.08 -22.26 6.74
C ASN A 80 9.04 -21.03 7.66
N SER A 81 10.10 -20.22 7.66
CA SER A 81 10.31 -19.06 8.50
C SER A 81 10.90 -17.91 7.67
N GLY A 82 10.61 -16.66 8.06
CA GLY A 82 11.21 -15.50 7.41
C GLY A 82 12.72 -15.39 7.62
N ILE A 83 13.32 -14.29 7.13
CA ILE A 83 14.78 -13.98 7.15
C ILE A 83 15.44 -14.12 8.54
N PHE A 84 14.65 -14.11 9.62
CA PHE A 84 15.14 -14.22 11.01
C PHE A 84 14.60 -15.45 11.77
N GLY A 85 14.09 -16.48 11.09
CA GLY A 85 13.49 -17.64 11.79
C GLY A 85 12.10 -17.36 12.39
N MET A 86 11.56 -16.16 12.20
CA MET A 86 10.25 -15.75 12.72
C MET A 86 9.10 -16.34 11.91
N LYS A 87 8.03 -16.73 12.61
CA LYS A 87 6.74 -17.11 12.00
C LYS A 87 6.01 -15.86 11.47
N LEU A 88 5.11 -16.06 10.52
CA LEU A 88 4.31 -14.98 9.93
C LEU A 88 3.56 -14.14 10.98
N GLN A 89 3.00 -14.78 12.01
CA GLN A 89 2.28 -14.10 13.10
C GLN A 89 3.21 -13.15 13.88
N GLN A 90 4.43 -13.58 14.18
CA GLN A 90 5.43 -12.75 14.89
C GLN A 90 5.87 -11.58 14.01
N LEU A 91 6.05 -11.80 12.71
CA LEU A 91 6.35 -10.74 11.76
C LEU A 91 5.21 -9.71 11.67
N GLN A 92 3.96 -10.15 11.75
CA GLN A 92 2.79 -9.26 11.74
C GLN A 92 2.71 -8.43 13.02
N GLU A 93 2.95 -9.05 14.18
CA GLU A 93 2.98 -8.38 15.48
C GLU A 93 4.08 -7.30 15.52
N ILE A 94 5.31 -7.64 15.12
CA ILE A 94 6.44 -6.70 15.08
C ILE A 94 6.17 -5.54 14.12
N ASN A 95 5.43 -5.78 13.03
CA ASN A 95 5.09 -4.73 12.05
C ASN A 95 3.82 -3.95 12.38
N SER A 96 3.09 -4.34 13.45
CA SER A 96 1.86 -3.67 13.88
C SER A 96 2.12 -2.24 14.35
N ASP A 97 1.09 -1.43 14.33
CA ASP A 97 1.16 -0.08 14.91
C ASP A 97 1.37 -0.11 16.42
N GLU A 98 0.82 -1.10 17.11
CA GLU A 98 0.94 -1.26 18.56
C GLU A 98 2.40 -1.50 18.94
N PHE A 99 3.07 -2.47 18.29
CA PHE A 99 4.48 -2.74 18.54
C PHE A 99 5.35 -1.53 18.19
N ARG A 100 5.07 -0.85 17.07
CA ARG A 100 5.79 0.40 16.73
C ARG A 100 5.65 1.47 17.79
N GLN A 101 4.47 1.63 18.38
CA GLN A 101 4.27 2.57 19.49
C GLN A 101 5.12 2.18 20.71
N GLN A 102 5.19 0.88 21.04
CA GLN A 102 5.99 0.38 22.16
C GLN A 102 7.49 0.68 21.98
N ILE A 103 8.01 0.61 20.75
CA ILE A 103 9.42 0.90 20.45
C ILE A 103 9.68 2.37 20.06
N GLY A 104 8.71 3.27 20.26
CA GLY A 104 8.88 4.71 20.01
C GLY A 104 8.84 5.14 18.53
N LEU A 105 8.41 4.26 17.62
CA LEU A 105 8.25 4.53 16.18
C LEU A 105 6.79 4.81 15.76
N GLY A 106 5.88 4.95 16.72
CA GLY A 106 4.50 5.35 16.50
C GLY A 106 4.35 6.86 16.31
N GLU A 107 3.22 7.29 15.74
CA GLU A 107 2.89 8.71 15.69
C GLU A 107 2.88 9.30 17.12
N PRO A 108 3.51 10.47 17.34
CA PRO A 108 3.49 11.10 18.65
C PRO A 108 2.03 11.36 19.04
N LYS A 109 1.61 10.86 20.20
CA LYS A 109 0.26 11.15 20.74
C LYS A 109 0.11 12.67 20.81
N LYS A 110 -0.73 13.24 19.94
CA LYS A 110 -1.04 14.68 19.98
C LYS A 110 -1.49 15.00 21.41
N SER A 111 -0.68 15.81 22.11
CA SER A 111 -0.98 16.26 23.46
C SER A 111 -2.41 16.83 23.51
N LEU A 112 -3.12 16.62 24.60
CA LEU A 112 -4.49 17.13 24.78
C LEU A 112 -4.55 18.65 24.48
N PHE A 113 -3.50 19.39 24.83
CA PHE A 113 -3.35 20.79 24.49
C PHE A 113 -3.31 21.05 22.97
N ALA A 114 -2.58 20.25 22.20
CA ALA A 114 -2.54 20.38 20.74
C ALA A 114 -3.91 20.14 20.09
N ARG A 115 -4.77 19.31 20.69
CA ARG A 115 -6.15 19.08 20.22
C ARG A 115 -7.10 20.24 20.57
N LEU A 116 -6.90 20.87 21.73
CA LEU A 116 -7.68 22.04 22.17
C LEU A 116 -7.35 23.30 21.33
N PHE A 117 -6.09 23.50 20.94
CA PHE A 117 -5.67 24.69 20.19
C PHE A 117 -5.74 24.57 18.67
N ALA A 118 -5.88 23.36 18.10
CA ALA A 118 -6.09 23.17 16.65
C ALA A 118 -7.55 23.42 16.19
N ARG A 119 -8.44 23.81 17.11
CA ARG A 119 -9.88 24.00 16.87
C ARG A 119 -10.32 25.48 16.82
N LYS A 120 -9.37 26.41 16.66
CA LYS A 120 -9.64 27.83 16.40
C LYS A 120 -9.33 28.18 14.95
#